data_AF-A0A0R3X8V4-F1
#
_entry.id   AF-A0A0R3X8V4-F1
#
_cell.length_a   1.000
_cell.length_b   1.000
_cell.length_c   1.000
_cell.angle_alpha   90.00
_cell.angle_beta   90.00
_cell.angle_gamma   90.00
#
_symmetry.space_group_name_H-M   'P 1'
#
loop_
_entity.id
_entity.type
_entity.pdbx_description
1 polymer ?
#
loop_
_entity_poly.entity_id
_entity_poly.type
_entity_poly.pdbx_seq_one_letter_code
_entity_poly.pdbx_strand_id
1 'polypeptide(L)'
;MSVVSGQYDLQIRHAKSLDEGQYVCQLRYDQKTYFSQTADVRILVASEIPTLVQSDIHTAEDVRRVGPQVAATTTEGTYLRLHCIAKNGKPGAKLFWTLNGSPFIIVYNEDGTKGKITSPIEGNVSIRSIPASEPPFLVTTVSEIIVYVTKLHHGSNIQCTAQNEGYENQPLEPAFTRLNIHYAPVVKMRVSPATGRRNLLENDVVTIRCSAEGRPDNFTWSWMLNGSVIEGEKSDQYRIRLSRDLINLTVACVASTFAEGSDQTVLTFHYAPQFINPNPVIYAGALGEPLRMHCAVEGNPRPEVEWRLSSTTSTTSVATTGVVGAFVGALVGRGETFTREKIHENDFGTYICTARSVGFPSVSKKVILAKKSAPRIRPTEPVYAAIGAPARLPCTINAIPLPPPEGLLWFRRDIVLRPSSQ
;
A
#
# COMPACT_ATOMS: atom_id res chain seq x y z
N MET A 1 -16.21 11.84 -97.23
CA MET A 1 -17.12 10.93 -96.49
C MET A 1 -16.87 11.12 -95.01
N SER A 2 -17.88 11.56 -94.27
CA SER A 2 -17.82 11.62 -92.81
C SER A 2 -17.84 10.19 -92.27
N VAL A 3 -16.87 9.84 -91.41
CA VAL A 3 -16.92 8.59 -90.65
C VAL A 3 -18.17 8.64 -89.78
N VAL A 4 -19.07 7.66 -89.95
CA VAL A 4 -20.25 7.50 -89.08
C VAL A 4 -19.89 6.45 -88.04
N SER A 5 -19.98 6.81 -86.76
CA SER A 5 -19.76 5.89 -85.64
C SER A 5 -21.04 5.14 -85.28
N GLY A 6 -20.94 3.82 -85.07
CA GLY A 6 -22.00 2.98 -84.49
C GLY A 6 -21.49 2.24 -83.25
N GLN A 7 -22.37 1.96 -82.28
CA GLN A 7 -22.05 1.33 -81.00
C GLN A 7 -22.85 0.02 -80.85
N TYR A 8 -22.16 -1.07 -80.49
CA TYR A 8 -22.72 -2.43 -80.42
C TYR A 8 -22.19 -3.16 -79.18
N ASP A 9 -22.75 -2.83 -78.02
CA ASP A 9 -22.24 -3.28 -76.72
C ASP A 9 -22.82 -4.64 -76.30
N LEU A 10 -21.98 -5.48 -75.66
CA LEU A 10 -22.44 -6.66 -74.93
C LEU A 10 -22.82 -6.26 -73.50
N GLN A 11 -24.07 -6.47 -73.10
CA GLN A 11 -24.54 -6.13 -71.76
C GLN A 11 -24.80 -7.39 -70.92
N ILE A 12 -23.99 -7.61 -69.88
CA ILE A 12 -24.21 -8.64 -68.86
C ILE A 12 -25.04 -8.02 -67.72
N ARG A 13 -26.32 -8.40 -67.61
CA ARG A 13 -27.24 -7.77 -66.64
C ARG A 13 -27.02 -8.26 -65.21
N HIS A 14 -26.70 -9.55 -65.04
CA HIS A 14 -26.53 -10.21 -63.75
C HIS A 14 -25.28 -11.04 -63.80
N ALA A 15 -24.14 -10.38 -63.59
CA ALA A 15 -22.84 -11.01 -63.67
C ALA A 15 -22.69 -12.09 -62.58
N LYS A 16 -22.27 -13.28 -62.99
CA LYS A 16 -21.99 -14.45 -62.15
C LYS A 16 -20.52 -14.81 -62.28
N SER A 17 -20.03 -15.68 -61.38
CA SER A 17 -18.65 -16.17 -61.43
C SER A 17 -18.23 -16.77 -62.78
N LEU A 18 -19.18 -17.36 -63.53
CA LEU A 18 -18.97 -17.94 -64.86
C LEU A 18 -18.78 -16.89 -65.97
N ASP A 19 -19.14 -15.63 -65.74
CA ASP A 19 -18.96 -14.52 -66.69
C ASP A 19 -17.54 -13.92 -66.60
N GLU A 20 -16.69 -14.45 -65.72
CA GLU A 20 -15.28 -14.06 -65.65
C GLU A 20 -14.49 -14.67 -66.81
N GLY A 21 -13.76 -13.84 -67.54
CA GLY A 21 -12.95 -14.32 -68.65
C GLY A 21 -12.55 -13.26 -69.66
N GLN A 22 -12.01 -13.73 -70.78
CA GLN A 22 -11.54 -12.91 -71.90
C GLN A 22 -12.60 -12.80 -72.97
N TYR A 23 -12.94 -11.56 -73.31
CA TYR A 23 -13.93 -11.23 -74.32
C TYR A 23 -13.26 -10.52 -75.49
N VAL A 24 -13.64 -10.91 -76.71
CA VAL A 24 -13.18 -10.29 -77.95
C VAL A 24 -14.39 -10.00 -78.81
N CYS A 25 -14.53 -8.76 -79.29
CA CYS A 25 -15.54 -8.42 -80.29
C CYS A 25 -15.02 -8.81 -81.67
N GLN A 26 -15.79 -9.61 -82.41
CA GLN A 26 -15.48 -10.03 -83.76
C GLN A 26 -16.48 -9.42 -84.75
N LEU A 27 -15.98 -8.72 -85.77
CA LEU A 27 -16.78 -8.20 -86.88
C LEU A 27 -16.36 -8.88 -88.19
N ARG A 28 -17.32 -9.44 -88.93
CA ARG A 28 -17.10 -9.98 -90.27
C ARG A 28 -17.73 -9.06 -91.32
N TYR A 29 -16.92 -8.50 -92.21
CA TYR A 29 -17.37 -7.57 -93.26
C TYR A 29 -16.51 -7.71 -94.52
N ASP A 30 -17.15 -7.74 -95.69
CA ASP A 30 -16.48 -7.90 -97.01
C ASP A 30 -15.48 -9.07 -97.06
N GLN A 31 -15.94 -10.25 -96.61
CA GLN A 31 -15.13 -11.47 -96.47
C GLN A 31 -13.88 -11.35 -95.57
N LYS A 32 -13.67 -10.22 -94.89
CA LYS A 32 -12.60 -10.01 -93.91
C LYS A 32 -13.16 -10.09 -92.49
N THR A 33 -12.33 -10.52 -91.56
CA THR A 33 -12.63 -10.59 -90.13
C THR A 33 -11.74 -9.62 -89.37
N TYR A 34 -12.35 -8.85 -88.48
CA TYR A 34 -11.70 -7.89 -87.62
C TYR A 34 -11.96 -8.28 -86.17
N PHE A 35 -10.96 -8.09 -85.31
CA PHE A 35 -11.05 -8.37 -83.88
C PHE A 35 -10.73 -7.10 -83.11
N SER A 36 -11.43 -6.88 -82.00
CA SER A 36 -11.03 -5.90 -81.00
C SER A 36 -9.78 -6.38 -80.25
N GLN A 37 -9.23 -5.49 -79.42
CA GLN A 37 -8.37 -5.93 -78.33
C GLN A 37 -9.17 -6.83 -77.38
N THR A 38 -8.47 -7.74 -76.69
CA THR A 38 -9.06 -8.57 -75.65
C THR A 38 -9.42 -7.72 -74.44
N ALA A 39 -10.66 -7.86 -73.97
CA ALA A 39 -11.14 -7.28 -72.73
C ALA A 39 -11.26 -8.37 -71.66
N ASP A 40 -10.62 -8.18 -70.51
CA ASP A 40 -10.74 -9.06 -69.36
C ASP A 40 -11.90 -8.60 -68.45
N VAL A 41 -12.93 -9.43 -68.29
CA VAL A 41 -14.00 -9.21 -67.33
C VAL A 41 -13.65 -9.96 -66.05
N ARG A 42 -13.60 -9.24 -64.92
CA ARG A 42 -13.38 -9.79 -63.58
C ARG A 42 -14.61 -9.60 -62.71
N ILE A 43 -14.97 -10.63 -61.95
CA ILE A 43 -16.11 -10.57 -61.04
C ILE A 43 -15.61 -10.29 -59.64
N LEU A 44 -15.99 -9.13 -59.12
CA LEU A 44 -15.65 -8.70 -57.77
C LEU A 44 -16.67 -9.23 -56.76
N VAL A 45 -16.19 -9.63 -55.59
CA VAL A 45 -17.02 -10.17 -54.51
C VAL A 45 -16.60 -9.49 -53.21
N ALA A 46 -17.54 -8.82 -52.54
CA ALA A 46 -17.28 -8.29 -51.21
C ALA A 46 -17.06 -9.42 -50.20
N SER A 47 -16.08 -9.25 -49.31
CA SER A 47 -15.88 -10.15 -48.19
C SER A 47 -17.09 -10.19 -47.25
N GLU A 48 -17.13 -11.20 -46.38
CA GLU A 48 -17.97 -11.19 -45.19
C GLU A 48 -17.56 -10.05 -44.25
N ILE A 49 -18.48 -9.66 -43.36
CA ILE A 49 -18.21 -8.71 -42.27
C ILE A 49 -17.01 -9.25 -41.44
N PRO A 50 -16.00 -8.43 -41.16
CA PRO A 50 -14.82 -8.88 -40.44
C PRO A 50 -15.19 -9.42 -39.05
N THR A 51 -14.38 -10.34 -38.54
CA THR A 51 -14.52 -10.86 -37.17
C THR A 51 -13.23 -10.71 -36.40
N LEU A 52 -13.32 -10.45 -35.09
CA LEU A 52 -12.18 -10.32 -34.20
C LEU A 52 -11.98 -11.56 -33.33
N VAL A 53 -10.71 -11.93 -33.19
CA VAL A 53 -10.28 -13.08 -32.41
C VAL A 53 -9.02 -12.72 -31.64
N GLN A 54 -8.97 -13.08 -30.36
CA GLN A 54 -7.77 -12.99 -29.52
C GLN A 54 -7.12 -14.37 -29.42
N SER A 55 -5.78 -14.40 -29.47
CA SER A 55 -5.01 -15.63 -29.23
C SER A 55 -3.90 -15.39 -28.22
N ASP A 56 -3.45 -16.44 -27.55
CA ASP A 56 -2.27 -16.36 -26.68
C ASP A 56 -0.99 -15.98 -27.46
N ILE A 57 -0.08 -15.27 -26.80
CA ILE A 57 1.18 -14.81 -27.41
C ILE A 57 2.20 -15.95 -27.58
N HIS A 58 2.16 -16.96 -26.71
CA HIS A 58 3.11 -18.07 -26.62
C HIS A 58 2.63 -19.33 -27.32
N THR A 59 1.37 -19.75 -27.11
CA THR A 59 0.90 -21.05 -27.60
C THR A 59 0.15 -20.98 -28.92
N ALA A 60 -0.44 -19.83 -29.29
CA ALA A 60 -1.25 -19.61 -30.50
C ALA A 60 -2.44 -20.58 -30.72
N GLU A 61 -2.61 -21.59 -29.87
CA GLU A 61 -3.65 -22.62 -29.92
C GLU A 61 -4.92 -22.21 -29.15
N ASP A 62 -4.78 -21.42 -28.09
CA ASP A 62 -5.93 -20.88 -27.37
C ASP A 62 -6.45 -19.64 -28.10
N VAL A 63 -7.58 -19.82 -28.79
CA VAL A 63 -8.16 -18.85 -29.73
C VAL A 63 -9.60 -18.54 -29.30
N ARG A 64 -9.84 -17.30 -28.88
CA ARG A 64 -11.13 -16.84 -28.37
C ARG A 64 -11.70 -15.73 -29.25
N ARG A 65 -12.95 -15.88 -29.70
CA ARG A 65 -13.67 -14.78 -30.36
C ARG A 65 -13.90 -13.63 -29.38
N VAL A 66 -13.63 -12.41 -29.83
CA VAL A 66 -13.85 -11.17 -29.08
C VAL A 66 -14.75 -10.25 -29.88
N GLY A 67 -15.44 -9.35 -29.21
CA GLY A 67 -16.45 -8.50 -29.83
C GLY A 67 -17.08 -7.50 -28.86
N PRO A 68 -18.30 -7.01 -29.16
CA PRO A 68 -18.99 -6.03 -28.32
C PRO A 68 -19.33 -6.54 -26.92
N GLN A 69 -19.66 -7.83 -26.79
CA GLN A 69 -20.04 -8.47 -25.52
C GLN A 69 -18.87 -9.14 -24.80
N VAL A 70 -17.79 -9.43 -25.53
CA VAL A 70 -16.65 -10.20 -25.05
C VAL A 70 -15.40 -9.37 -25.26
N ALA A 71 -14.92 -8.74 -24.20
CA ALA A 71 -13.72 -7.90 -24.24
C ALA A 71 -12.46 -8.72 -24.56
N ALA A 72 -11.50 -8.08 -25.24
CA ALA A 72 -10.14 -8.58 -25.35
C ALA A 72 -9.41 -8.30 -24.02
N THR A 73 -8.90 -9.34 -23.37
CA THR A 73 -8.37 -9.25 -21.99
C THR A 73 -6.89 -9.59 -21.97
N THR A 74 -6.08 -8.79 -21.30
CA THR A 74 -4.68 -9.11 -21.01
C THR A 74 -4.22 -8.35 -19.76
N THR A 75 -3.02 -8.61 -19.28
CA THR A 75 -2.41 -7.90 -18.15
C THR A 75 -1.59 -6.68 -18.62
N GLU A 76 -1.51 -5.65 -17.79
CA GLU A 76 -0.65 -4.49 -18.03
C GLU A 76 0.82 -4.90 -18.20
N GLY A 77 1.54 -4.22 -19.10
CA GLY A 77 2.96 -4.46 -19.34
C GLY A 77 3.23 -5.67 -20.27
N THR A 78 2.19 -6.22 -20.89
CA THR A 78 2.28 -7.35 -21.82
C THR A 78 1.81 -6.98 -23.23
N TYR A 79 1.90 -7.94 -24.14
CA TYR A 79 1.45 -7.79 -25.52
C TYR A 79 0.09 -8.48 -25.74
N LEU A 80 -0.84 -7.76 -26.38
CA LEU A 80 -2.13 -8.27 -26.81
C LEU A 80 -2.04 -8.69 -28.29
N ARG A 81 -2.38 -9.96 -28.60
CA ARG A 81 -2.47 -10.47 -29.97
C ARG A 81 -3.91 -10.58 -30.44
N LEU A 82 -4.27 -9.85 -31.50
CA LEU A 82 -5.60 -9.86 -32.12
C LEU A 82 -5.53 -10.17 -33.60
N HIS A 83 -6.54 -10.87 -34.11
CA HIS A 83 -6.71 -11.21 -35.51
C HIS A 83 -8.03 -10.63 -36.00
N CYS A 84 -7.97 -9.87 -37.09
CA CYS A 84 -9.14 -9.46 -37.86
C CYS A 84 -9.24 -10.31 -39.11
N ILE A 85 -10.36 -11.00 -39.30
CA ILE A 85 -10.56 -12.00 -40.36
C ILE A 85 -11.73 -11.55 -41.23
N ALA A 86 -11.45 -11.25 -42.51
CA ALA A 86 -12.45 -11.00 -43.55
C ALA A 86 -12.41 -12.14 -44.57
N LYS A 87 -13.47 -12.94 -44.61
CA LYS A 87 -13.53 -14.15 -45.44
C LYS A 87 -14.15 -13.86 -46.80
N ASN A 88 -13.85 -14.73 -47.76
CA ASN A 88 -14.62 -14.87 -48.99
C ASN A 88 -14.68 -13.62 -49.92
N GLY A 89 -13.65 -12.77 -49.92
CA GLY A 89 -13.56 -11.61 -50.82
C GLY A 89 -12.86 -11.94 -52.16
N LYS A 90 -13.19 -11.22 -53.24
CA LYS A 90 -12.50 -11.32 -54.53
C LYS A 90 -12.32 -9.92 -55.17
N PRO A 91 -11.09 -9.36 -55.20
CA PRO A 91 -9.91 -9.81 -54.45
C PRO A 91 -10.12 -9.70 -52.93
N GLY A 92 -9.20 -10.26 -52.14
CA GLY A 92 -9.30 -10.21 -50.68
C GLY A 92 -9.39 -8.77 -50.14
N ALA A 93 -10.17 -8.57 -49.08
CA ALA A 93 -10.39 -7.25 -48.51
C ALA A 93 -9.09 -6.62 -47.96
N LYS A 94 -8.99 -5.29 -48.05
CA LYS A 94 -7.98 -4.49 -47.32
C LYS A 94 -8.48 -4.22 -45.91
N LEU A 95 -7.66 -4.50 -44.91
CA LEU A 95 -8.01 -4.39 -43.49
C LEU A 95 -7.32 -3.20 -42.84
N PHE A 96 -8.07 -2.41 -42.06
CA PHE A 96 -7.56 -1.26 -41.34
C PHE A 96 -7.91 -1.33 -39.86
N TRP A 97 -7.02 -0.85 -39.00
CA TRP A 97 -7.20 -0.81 -37.56
C TRP A 97 -7.32 0.62 -37.04
N THR A 98 -8.20 0.80 -36.06
CA THR A 98 -8.34 2.05 -35.30
C THR A 98 -8.42 1.74 -33.80
N LEU A 99 -7.94 2.67 -32.97
CA LEU A 99 -8.14 2.67 -31.52
C LEU A 99 -8.83 3.97 -31.13
N ASN A 100 -10.00 3.85 -30.50
CA ASN A 100 -10.86 4.98 -30.16
C ASN A 100 -11.14 5.90 -31.37
N GLY A 101 -11.28 5.30 -32.56
CA GLY A 101 -11.49 6.01 -33.83
C GLY A 101 -10.22 6.60 -34.47
N SER A 102 -9.08 6.61 -33.78
CA SER A 102 -7.81 7.06 -34.36
C SER A 102 -7.16 5.92 -35.17
N PRO A 103 -6.82 6.14 -36.45
CA PRO A 103 -6.23 5.11 -37.30
C PRO A 103 -4.80 4.76 -36.89
N PHE A 104 -4.40 3.52 -37.10
CA PHE A 104 -3.05 3.05 -36.82
C PHE A 104 -2.07 3.62 -37.84
N ILE A 105 -0.98 4.21 -37.37
CA ILE A 105 0.14 4.65 -38.20
C ILE A 105 1.12 3.49 -38.32
N ILE A 106 1.16 2.88 -39.50
CA ILE A 106 1.91 1.65 -39.78
C ILE A 106 3.04 1.95 -40.77
N VAL A 107 4.25 1.59 -40.40
CA VAL A 107 5.41 1.57 -41.30
C VAL A 107 5.57 0.15 -41.83
N TYR A 108 5.12 -0.06 -43.07
CA TYR A 108 5.20 -1.37 -43.74
C TYR A 108 6.60 -1.65 -44.28
N ASN A 109 6.92 -2.94 -44.40
CA ASN A 109 8.04 -3.43 -45.20
C ASN A 109 7.76 -3.32 -46.71
N GLU A 110 8.77 -3.58 -47.54
CA GLU A 110 8.67 -3.44 -49.01
C GLU A 110 7.55 -4.29 -49.63
N ASP A 111 7.25 -5.46 -49.07
CA ASP A 111 6.19 -6.35 -49.56
C ASP A 111 4.78 -5.99 -49.03
N GLY A 112 4.66 -5.05 -48.08
CA GLY A 112 3.39 -4.61 -47.51
C GLY A 112 2.69 -5.63 -46.59
N THR A 113 3.29 -6.78 -46.32
CA THR A 113 2.68 -7.86 -45.52
C THR A 113 2.97 -7.74 -44.03
N LYS A 114 4.03 -7.02 -43.64
CA LYS A 114 4.38 -6.80 -42.23
C LYS A 114 4.67 -5.32 -41.98
N GLY A 115 4.38 -4.85 -40.78
CA GLY A 115 4.66 -3.46 -40.44
C GLY A 115 4.81 -3.22 -38.95
N LYS A 116 5.40 -2.07 -38.62
CA LYS A 116 5.49 -1.58 -37.24
C LYS A 116 4.43 -0.51 -37.01
N ILE A 117 3.62 -0.69 -35.97
CA ILE A 117 2.62 0.28 -35.53
C ILE A 117 3.32 1.26 -34.58
N THR A 118 3.23 2.55 -34.89
CA THR A 118 3.93 3.63 -34.14
C THR A 118 2.97 4.51 -33.33
N SER A 119 1.69 4.52 -33.67
CA SER A 119 0.65 5.31 -33.02
C SER A 119 -0.73 4.76 -33.39
N PRO A 120 -1.76 4.88 -32.53
CA PRO A 120 -1.74 5.40 -31.17
C PRO A 120 -1.25 4.39 -30.11
N ILE A 121 -0.97 3.15 -30.52
CA ILE A 121 -0.47 2.08 -29.68
C ILE A 121 0.72 1.41 -30.37
N GLU A 122 1.79 1.15 -29.64
CA GLU A 122 2.99 0.55 -30.21
C GLU A 122 2.80 -0.95 -30.42
N GLY A 123 3.30 -1.47 -31.53
CA GLY A 123 3.18 -2.89 -31.84
C GLY A 123 3.64 -3.24 -33.24
N ASN A 124 3.26 -4.44 -33.67
CA ASN A 124 3.52 -4.95 -35.01
C ASN A 124 2.22 -5.42 -35.64
N VAL A 125 2.16 -5.38 -36.98
CA VAL A 125 1.06 -5.94 -37.77
C VAL A 125 1.63 -6.93 -38.79
N SER A 126 0.88 -8.00 -39.06
CA SER A 126 1.12 -8.89 -40.20
C SER A 126 -0.20 -9.16 -40.93
N ILE A 127 -0.15 -9.29 -42.25
CA ILE A 127 -1.30 -9.52 -43.11
C ILE A 127 -1.03 -10.79 -43.92
N ARG A 128 -1.99 -11.71 -43.91
CA ARG A 128 -1.98 -12.94 -44.71
C ARG A 128 -3.23 -13.04 -45.57
N SER A 129 -3.05 -13.38 -46.85
CA SER A 129 -4.13 -13.66 -47.79
C SER A 129 -4.14 -15.15 -48.13
N ILE A 130 -5.27 -15.80 -47.88
CA ILE A 130 -5.45 -17.25 -48.01
C ILE A 130 -6.45 -17.49 -49.15
N PRO A 131 -6.00 -17.82 -50.37
CA PRO A 131 -6.89 -18.12 -51.48
C PRO A 131 -7.56 -19.49 -51.30
N ALA A 132 -8.82 -19.60 -51.71
CA ALA A 132 -9.52 -20.87 -51.81
C ALA A 132 -8.91 -21.74 -52.90
N SER A 133 -8.89 -23.06 -52.69
CA SER A 133 -8.33 -24.03 -53.63
C SER A 133 -9.18 -24.24 -54.88
N GLU A 134 -10.47 -23.87 -54.83
CA GLU A 134 -11.44 -24.08 -55.89
C GLU A 134 -12.05 -22.77 -56.40
N PRO A 135 -12.48 -22.71 -57.67
CA PRO A 135 -13.27 -21.59 -58.19
C PRO A 135 -14.48 -21.31 -57.29
N PRO A 136 -14.82 -20.04 -57.01
CA PRO A 136 -14.37 -18.83 -57.71
C PRO A 136 -13.07 -18.21 -57.16
N PHE A 137 -12.23 -18.98 -56.43
CA PHE A 137 -10.94 -18.56 -55.88
C PHE A 137 -11.05 -17.36 -54.92
N LEU A 138 -12.05 -17.40 -54.05
CA LEU A 138 -12.24 -16.37 -53.03
C LEU A 138 -11.04 -16.34 -52.07
N VAL A 139 -10.75 -15.16 -51.53
CA VAL A 139 -9.60 -14.92 -50.67
C VAL A 139 -10.09 -14.55 -49.28
N THR A 140 -9.54 -15.22 -48.27
CA THR A 140 -9.67 -14.80 -46.87
C THR A 140 -8.47 -13.96 -46.49
N THR A 141 -8.68 -12.70 -46.11
CA THR A 141 -7.63 -11.83 -45.58
C THR A 141 -7.67 -11.88 -44.05
N VAL A 142 -6.50 -12.08 -43.43
CA VAL A 142 -6.34 -11.97 -41.98
C VAL A 142 -5.26 -10.94 -41.67
N SER A 143 -5.60 -9.95 -40.86
CA SER A 143 -4.64 -9.01 -40.27
C SER A 143 -4.45 -9.34 -38.80
N GLU A 144 -3.23 -9.71 -38.42
CA GLU A 144 -2.81 -9.94 -37.05
C GLU A 144 -2.10 -8.69 -36.52
N ILE A 145 -2.44 -8.25 -35.32
CA ILE A 145 -1.71 -7.21 -34.59
C ILE A 145 -1.20 -7.77 -33.26
N ILE A 146 0.00 -7.36 -32.88
CA ILE A 146 0.61 -7.64 -31.57
C ILE A 146 0.99 -6.28 -30.97
N VAL A 147 0.21 -5.80 -30.00
CA VAL A 147 0.32 -4.43 -29.47
C VAL A 147 0.66 -4.44 -27.99
N TYR A 148 1.54 -3.54 -27.56
CA TYR A 148 1.93 -3.38 -26.15
C TYR A 148 0.87 -2.57 -25.40
N VAL A 149 0.38 -3.10 -24.29
CA VAL A 149 -0.71 -2.48 -23.52
C VAL A 149 -0.27 -2.00 -22.14
N THR A 150 -0.95 -0.97 -21.66
CA THR A 150 -0.76 -0.36 -20.34
C THR A 150 -2.12 -0.14 -19.70
N LYS A 151 -2.19 0.16 -18.39
CA LYS A 151 -3.48 0.45 -17.73
C LYS A 151 -4.27 1.60 -18.37
N LEU A 152 -3.58 2.53 -19.05
CA LEU A 152 -4.22 3.66 -19.76
C LEU A 152 -5.09 3.20 -20.94
N HIS A 153 -4.84 2.00 -21.47
CA HIS A 153 -5.61 1.43 -22.58
C HIS A 153 -6.89 0.72 -22.10
N HIS A 154 -7.09 0.54 -20.79
CA HIS A 154 -8.30 -0.08 -20.25
C HIS A 154 -9.57 0.67 -20.72
N GLY A 155 -10.56 -0.08 -21.20
CA GLY A 155 -11.82 0.46 -21.71
C GLY A 155 -11.78 1.01 -23.14
N SER A 156 -10.59 1.10 -23.76
CA SER A 156 -10.45 1.58 -25.14
C SER A 156 -11.12 0.64 -26.14
N ASN A 157 -11.66 1.21 -27.23
CA ASN A 157 -12.31 0.48 -28.30
C ASN A 157 -11.33 0.25 -29.45
N ILE A 158 -10.97 -1.01 -29.70
CA ILE A 158 -10.16 -1.39 -30.86
C ILE A 158 -11.08 -1.94 -31.95
N GLN A 159 -10.89 -1.45 -33.17
CA GLN A 159 -11.80 -1.71 -34.28
C GLN A 159 -11.03 -2.04 -35.56
N CYS A 160 -11.54 -3.02 -36.31
CA CYS A 160 -11.09 -3.39 -37.63
C CYS A 160 -12.18 -3.14 -38.68
N THR A 161 -11.82 -2.53 -39.80
CA THR A 161 -12.68 -2.31 -40.96
C THR A 161 -12.16 -3.08 -42.17
N ALA A 162 -13.08 -3.57 -43.01
CA ALA A 162 -12.76 -4.23 -44.27
C ALA A 162 -13.22 -3.37 -45.45
N GLN A 163 -12.30 -3.10 -46.38
CA GLN A 163 -12.58 -2.39 -47.63
C GLN A 163 -12.43 -3.36 -48.80
N ASN A 164 -13.47 -3.45 -49.63
CA ASN A 164 -13.52 -4.33 -50.80
C ASN A 164 -13.51 -3.50 -52.08
N GLU A 165 -12.74 -3.94 -53.08
CA GLU A 165 -12.65 -3.30 -54.39
C GLU A 165 -14.01 -3.39 -55.12
N GLY A 166 -14.49 -2.28 -55.67
CA GLY A 166 -15.78 -2.19 -56.34
C GLY A 166 -16.99 -2.01 -55.41
N TYR A 167 -16.76 -2.00 -54.09
CA TYR A 167 -17.78 -1.80 -53.06
C TYR A 167 -17.47 -0.57 -52.19
N GLU A 168 -16.76 0.43 -52.73
CA GLU A 168 -16.33 1.62 -51.97
C GLU A 168 -17.50 2.44 -51.43
N ASN A 169 -18.66 2.42 -52.11
CA ASN A 169 -19.87 3.12 -51.69
C ASN A 169 -20.79 2.28 -50.79
N GLN A 170 -20.40 1.04 -50.46
CA GLN A 170 -21.15 0.10 -49.62
C GLN A 170 -20.22 -0.48 -48.53
N PRO A 171 -19.80 0.35 -47.55
CA PRO A 171 -18.88 -0.11 -46.51
C PRO A 171 -19.52 -1.18 -45.63
N LEU A 172 -18.75 -2.22 -45.31
CA LEU A 172 -19.16 -3.26 -44.37
C LEU A 172 -19.13 -2.74 -42.93
N GLU A 173 -19.95 -3.33 -42.06
CA GLU A 173 -19.90 -3.05 -40.63
C GLU A 173 -18.52 -3.39 -40.05
N PRO A 174 -17.97 -2.55 -39.16
CA PRO A 174 -16.68 -2.83 -38.54
C PRO A 174 -16.78 -3.86 -37.42
N ALA A 175 -15.73 -4.65 -37.25
CA ALA A 175 -15.57 -5.52 -36.09
C ALA A 175 -14.87 -4.75 -34.96
N PHE A 176 -15.39 -4.76 -33.74
CA PHE A 176 -14.77 -4.05 -32.63
C PHE A 176 -14.87 -4.81 -31.30
N THR A 177 -13.96 -4.51 -30.38
CA THR A 177 -13.99 -5.00 -29.01
C THR A 177 -13.40 -3.97 -28.06
N ARG A 178 -13.81 -4.02 -26.79
CA ARG A 178 -13.20 -3.21 -25.72
C ARG A 178 -12.00 -3.94 -25.12
N LEU A 179 -10.98 -3.18 -24.76
CA LEU A 179 -9.82 -3.69 -24.05
C LEU A 179 -10.10 -3.78 -22.55
N ASN A 180 -9.94 -4.96 -21.96
CA ASN A 180 -10.02 -5.20 -20.53
C ASN A 180 -8.62 -5.48 -19.99
N ILE A 181 -7.88 -4.42 -19.70
CA ILE A 181 -6.51 -4.53 -19.17
C ILE A 181 -6.55 -4.76 -17.66
N HIS A 182 -5.97 -5.85 -17.20
CA HIS A 182 -5.81 -6.17 -15.77
C HIS A 182 -4.53 -5.52 -15.22
N TYR A 183 -4.64 -4.84 -14.09
CA TYR A 183 -3.51 -4.18 -13.41
C TYR A 183 -3.68 -4.24 -11.89
N ALA A 184 -2.54 -4.33 -11.19
CA ALA A 184 -2.49 -4.49 -9.75
C ALA A 184 -3.17 -3.32 -9.02
N PRO A 185 -3.77 -3.57 -7.84
CA PRO A 185 -4.42 -2.53 -7.07
C PRO A 185 -3.42 -1.49 -6.55
N VAL A 186 -3.76 -0.21 -6.70
CA VAL A 186 -3.08 0.91 -6.05
C VAL A 186 -3.85 1.26 -4.79
N VAL A 187 -3.28 0.94 -3.63
CA VAL A 187 -3.91 1.15 -2.33
C VAL A 187 -3.59 2.55 -1.79
N LYS A 188 -4.58 3.17 -1.18
CA LYS A 188 -4.48 4.44 -0.46
C LYS A 188 -5.12 4.29 0.91
N MET A 189 -4.35 4.59 1.94
CA MET A 189 -4.79 4.53 3.33
C MET A 189 -5.06 5.92 3.91
N ARG A 190 -6.09 6.00 4.75
CA ARG A 190 -6.48 7.21 5.47
C ARG A 190 -6.77 6.88 6.93
N VAL A 191 -6.17 7.65 7.84
CA VAL A 191 -6.43 7.55 9.28
C VAL A 191 -7.44 8.62 9.70
N SER A 192 -8.50 8.21 10.39
CA SER A 192 -9.56 9.08 10.90
C SER A 192 -9.63 9.02 12.44
N PRO A 193 -9.71 10.15 13.16
CA PRO A 193 -9.74 11.53 12.64
C PRO A 193 -8.42 11.90 11.94
N ALA A 194 -8.52 12.72 10.89
CA ALA A 194 -7.35 13.16 10.13
C ALA A 194 -6.38 13.91 11.06
N THR A 195 -5.10 13.53 11.03
CA THR A 195 -4.04 14.05 11.91
C THR A 195 -3.80 15.56 11.76
N GLY A 196 -4.29 16.21 10.69
CA GLY A 196 -4.48 17.67 10.56
C GLY A 196 -3.55 18.56 11.41
N ARG A 197 -4.14 19.42 12.26
CA ARG A 197 -3.44 20.25 13.27
C ARG A 197 -3.39 19.63 14.67
N ARG A 198 -4.10 18.52 14.90
CA ARG A 198 -4.27 17.91 16.23
C ARG A 198 -3.60 16.55 16.23
N ASN A 199 -2.61 16.40 17.12
CA ASN A 199 -1.97 15.12 17.36
C ASN A 199 -2.98 14.14 17.98
N LEU A 200 -2.94 12.89 17.52
CA LEU A 200 -3.66 11.79 18.14
C LEU A 200 -3.18 11.64 19.59
N LEU A 201 -4.06 11.22 20.50
CA LEU A 201 -3.77 11.02 21.92
C LEU A 201 -3.92 9.55 22.32
N GLU A 202 -3.24 9.15 23.39
CA GLU A 202 -3.55 7.90 24.10
C GLU A 202 -5.05 7.83 24.40
N ASN A 203 -5.62 6.62 24.26
CA ASN A 203 -7.05 6.33 24.37
C ASN A 203 -7.94 6.82 23.22
N ASP A 204 -7.43 7.58 22.24
CA ASP A 204 -8.19 7.87 21.03
C ASP A 204 -8.53 6.57 20.29
N VAL A 205 -9.72 6.52 19.69
CA VAL A 205 -10.13 5.40 18.83
C VAL A 205 -9.99 5.88 17.39
N VAL A 206 -9.01 5.33 16.67
CA VAL A 206 -8.77 5.68 15.28
C VAL A 206 -9.37 4.62 14.36
N THR A 207 -9.95 5.08 13.25
CA THR A 207 -10.41 4.22 12.15
C THR A 207 -9.46 4.42 10.98
N ILE A 208 -8.78 3.36 10.59
CA ILE A 208 -7.87 3.32 9.46
C ILE A 208 -8.66 2.72 8.31
N ARG A 209 -8.84 3.49 7.23
CA ARG A 209 -9.59 3.07 6.04
C ARG A 209 -8.66 2.96 4.86
N CYS A 210 -8.74 1.84 4.15
CA CYS A 210 -8.06 1.63 2.89
C CYS A 210 -9.03 1.67 1.72
N SER A 211 -8.52 2.15 0.60
CA SER A 211 -9.21 2.21 -0.68
C SER A 211 -8.24 1.75 -1.75
N ALA A 212 -8.72 1.02 -2.75
CA ALA A 212 -7.89 0.48 -3.82
C ALA A 212 -8.49 0.80 -5.18
N GLU A 213 -7.61 1.08 -6.14
CA GLU A 213 -7.97 1.23 -7.56
C GLU A 213 -7.17 0.21 -8.36
N GLY A 214 -7.84 -0.72 -9.04
CA GLY A 214 -7.25 -1.87 -9.68
C GLY A 214 -8.22 -2.52 -10.64
N ARG A 215 -7.71 -3.37 -11.54
CA ARG A 215 -8.55 -4.18 -12.42
C ARG A 215 -8.07 -5.63 -12.41
N PRO A 216 -8.90 -6.63 -12.05
CA PRO A 216 -10.29 -6.50 -11.58
C PRO A 216 -10.47 -5.66 -10.31
N ASP A 217 -11.68 -5.15 -10.09
CA ASP A 217 -12.05 -4.22 -9.01
C ASP A 217 -12.66 -4.92 -7.78
N ASN A 218 -12.65 -6.25 -7.76
CA ASN A 218 -13.15 -7.09 -6.67
C ASN A 218 -12.03 -7.51 -5.70
N PHE A 219 -11.63 -6.60 -4.82
CA PHE A 219 -10.53 -6.82 -3.88
C PHE A 219 -10.94 -7.65 -2.66
N THR A 220 -10.02 -8.50 -2.21
CA THR A 220 -10.01 -9.05 -0.85
C THR A 220 -9.01 -8.27 -0.01
N TRP A 221 -9.34 -7.99 1.25
CA TRP A 221 -8.50 -7.21 2.16
C TRP A 221 -7.80 -8.11 3.18
N SER A 222 -6.57 -7.74 3.53
CA SER A 222 -5.87 -8.23 4.71
C SER A 222 -5.16 -7.08 5.41
N TRP A 223 -5.01 -7.21 6.73
CA TRP A 223 -4.34 -6.21 7.57
C TRP A 223 -3.08 -6.79 8.20
N MET A 224 -2.06 -5.95 8.37
CA MET A 224 -0.80 -6.32 8.99
C MET A 224 -0.41 -5.31 10.07
N LEU A 225 0.03 -5.81 11.22
CA LEU A 225 0.62 -5.03 12.32
C LEU A 225 2.09 -5.43 12.47
N ASN A 226 3.01 -4.49 12.26
CA ASN A 226 4.46 -4.75 12.22
C ASN A 226 4.84 -5.96 11.33
N GLY A 227 4.15 -6.11 10.20
CA GLY A 227 4.36 -7.20 9.25
C GLY A 227 3.66 -8.53 9.60
N SER A 228 3.03 -8.65 10.77
CA SER A 228 2.23 -9.82 11.14
C SER A 228 0.78 -9.65 10.70
N VAL A 229 0.24 -10.65 9.99
CA VAL A 229 -1.13 -10.63 9.46
C VAL A 229 -2.14 -10.75 10.61
N ILE A 230 -3.19 -9.92 10.56
CA ILE A 230 -4.36 -10.04 11.43
C ILE A 230 -5.32 -11.05 10.80
N GLU A 231 -5.42 -12.25 11.39
CA GLU A 231 -6.33 -13.28 10.90
C GLU A 231 -7.81 -12.85 11.06
N GLY A 232 -8.61 -13.14 10.03
CA GLY A 232 -10.06 -12.88 10.05
C GLY A 232 -10.48 -11.45 9.70
N GLU A 233 -9.56 -10.48 9.69
CA GLU A 233 -9.88 -9.10 9.36
C GLU A 233 -9.83 -8.87 7.84
N LYS A 234 -11.01 -8.80 7.22
CA LYS A 234 -11.20 -8.66 5.76
C LYS A 234 -11.93 -7.36 5.37
N SER A 235 -12.14 -6.47 6.34
CA SER A 235 -12.79 -5.19 6.12
C SER A 235 -11.86 -4.20 5.39
N ASP A 236 -12.44 -3.24 4.66
CA ASP A 236 -11.71 -2.07 4.13
C ASP A 236 -11.31 -1.07 5.25
N GLN A 237 -11.71 -1.36 6.49
CA GLN A 237 -11.51 -0.51 7.66
C GLN A 237 -11.08 -1.31 8.87
N TYR A 238 -10.08 -0.79 9.58
CA TYR A 238 -9.62 -1.32 10.85
C TYR A 238 -9.73 -0.26 11.94
N ARG A 239 -10.34 -0.63 13.08
CA ARG A 239 -10.54 0.26 14.23
C ARG A 239 -9.63 -0.16 15.36
N ILE A 240 -8.80 0.76 15.84
CA ILE A 240 -7.85 0.50 16.93
C ILE A 240 -7.95 1.60 17.98
N ARG A 241 -7.92 1.20 19.26
CA ARG A 241 -7.81 2.11 20.39
C ARG A 241 -6.34 2.29 20.72
N LEU A 242 -5.86 3.53 20.75
CA LEU A 242 -4.45 3.82 20.97
C LEU A 242 -4.05 3.59 22.43
N SER A 243 -2.97 2.86 22.63
CA SER A 243 -2.33 2.58 23.91
C SER A 243 -0.81 2.65 23.74
N ARG A 244 -0.06 2.91 24.81
CA ARG A 244 1.39 3.24 24.76
C ARG A 244 2.24 2.19 24.05
N ASP A 245 1.87 0.92 24.15
CA ASP A 245 2.52 -0.22 23.49
C ASP A 245 2.40 -0.20 21.97
N LEU A 246 1.45 0.57 21.42
CA LEU A 246 1.21 0.73 19.99
C LEU A 246 1.95 1.93 19.38
N ILE A 247 2.80 2.61 20.14
CA ILE A 247 3.57 3.73 19.57
C ILE A 247 4.57 3.21 18.53
N ASN A 248 4.67 3.91 17.40
CA ASN A 248 5.46 3.50 16.24
C ASN A 248 5.02 2.15 15.63
N LEU A 249 3.78 1.72 15.90
CA LEU A 249 3.18 0.56 15.25
C LEU A 249 3.03 0.85 13.75
N THR A 250 3.62 0.00 12.92
CA THR A 250 3.40 0.03 11.47
C THR A 250 2.14 -0.73 11.15
N VAL A 251 1.13 -0.04 10.63
CA VAL A 251 -0.11 -0.65 10.16
C VAL A 251 -0.10 -0.63 8.64
N ALA A 252 -0.34 -1.79 8.04
CA ALA A 252 -0.49 -1.93 6.60
C ALA A 252 -1.81 -2.62 6.26
N CYS A 253 -2.36 -2.28 5.11
CA CYS A 253 -3.47 -3.00 4.51
C CYS A 253 -3.06 -3.45 3.11
N VAL A 254 -3.50 -4.63 2.72
CA VAL A 254 -3.23 -5.21 1.40
C VAL A 254 -4.55 -5.49 0.71
N ALA A 255 -4.67 -5.02 -0.53
CA ALA A 255 -5.74 -5.39 -1.44
C ALA A 255 -5.21 -6.46 -2.40
N SER A 256 -5.94 -7.57 -2.53
CA SER A 256 -5.55 -8.71 -3.37
C SER A 256 -6.65 -9.06 -4.38
N THR A 257 -6.26 -9.21 -5.65
CA THR A 257 -7.08 -9.73 -6.76
C THR A 257 -6.31 -10.83 -7.51
N PHE A 258 -5.86 -10.58 -8.74
CA PHE A 258 -4.87 -11.41 -9.44
C PHE A 258 -3.44 -11.02 -9.08
N ALA A 259 -3.28 -9.85 -8.46
CA ALA A 259 -2.04 -9.29 -7.94
C ALA A 259 -2.34 -8.54 -6.63
N GLU A 260 -1.30 -8.22 -5.89
CA GLU A 260 -1.40 -7.52 -4.61
C GLU A 260 -0.91 -6.08 -4.72
N GLY A 261 -1.50 -5.23 -3.88
CA GLY A 261 -1.05 -3.87 -3.65
C GLY A 261 -1.25 -3.52 -2.19
N SER A 262 -0.39 -2.66 -1.63
CA SER A 262 -0.41 -2.33 -0.22
C SER A 262 -0.08 -0.86 0.03
N ASP A 263 -0.57 -0.36 1.15
CA ASP A 263 -0.18 0.94 1.71
C ASP A 263 0.03 0.79 3.22
N GLN A 264 0.92 1.59 3.79
CA GLN A 264 1.30 1.48 5.20
C GLN A 264 1.58 2.84 5.85
N THR A 265 1.40 2.89 7.16
CA THR A 265 1.61 4.10 7.96
C THR A 265 2.05 3.73 9.36
N VAL A 266 2.80 4.63 9.98
CA VAL A 266 3.28 4.47 11.35
C VAL A 266 2.39 5.28 12.27
N LEU A 267 1.75 4.59 13.23
CA LEU A 267 0.93 5.26 14.23
C LEU A 267 1.83 6.02 15.20
N THR A 268 1.62 7.34 15.25
CA THR A 268 2.27 8.25 16.20
C THR A 268 1.20 9.05 16.91
N PHE A 269 1.28 9.11 18.24
CA PHE A 269 0.32 9.79 19.09
C PHE A 269 1.00 10.24 20.38
N HIS A 270 0.43 11.26 21.01
CA HIS A 270 0.94 11.87 22.22
C HIS A 270 0.28 11.26 23.46
N TYR A 271 1.00 11.23 24.57
CA TYR A 271 0.50 10.74 25.85
C TYR A 271 1.13 11.50 27.02
N ALA A 272 0.36 11.61 28.10
CA ALA A 272 0.73 12.37 29.28
C ALA A 272 1.95 11.77 30.00
N PRO A 273 2.77 12.61 30.64
CA PRO A 273 3.94 12.14 31.37
C PRO A 273 3.55 11.24 32.54
N GLN A 274 4.26 10.12 32.70
CA GLN A 274 4.03 9.14 33.76
C GLN A 274 5.36 8.69 34.36
N PHE A 275 5.45 8.65 35.70
CA PHE A 275 6.65 8.15 36.38
C PHE A 275 6.72 6.62 36.24
N ILE A 276 7.86 6.11 35.78
CA ILE A 276 8.10 4.66 35.63
C ILE A 276 7.90 3.95 36.98
N ASN A 277 8.28 4.59 38.08
CA ASN A 277 7.92 4.17 39.42
C ASN A 277 7.10 5.28 40.09
N PRO A 278 5.82 5.07 40.42
CA PRO A 278 4.97 6.11 41.01
C PRO A 278 5.22 6.31 42.53
N ASN A 279 5.78 5.32 43.21
CA ASN A 279 5.93 5.35 44.67
C ASN A 279 7.01 6.33 45.11
N PRO A 280 6.83 7.04 46.25
CA PRO A 280 7.89 7.88 46.82
C PRO A 280 9.19 7.10 47.02
N VAL A 281 10.31 7.71 46.64
CA VAL A 281 11.64 7.08 46.75
C VAL A 281 12.43 7.77 47.85
N ILE A 282 13.06 6.96 48.71
CA ILE A 282 13.95 7.43 49.77
C ILE A 282 15.39 7.13 49.35
N TYR A 283 16.17 8.19 49.18
CA TYR A 283 17.62 8.12 49.04
C TYR A 283 18.26 8.35 50.41
N ALA A 284 19.36 7.63 50.67
CA ALA A 284 20.13 7.79 51.89
C ALA A 284 21.56 8.20 51.56
N GLY A 285 22.04 9.29 52.16
CA GLY A 285 23.41 9.80 51.97
C GLY A 285 24.05 10.29 53.28
N ALA A 286 25.37 10.33 53.30
CA ALA A 286 26.15 10.96 54.37
C ALA A 286 26.75 12.30 53.91
N LEU A 287 27.12 13.16 54.86
CA LEU A 287 27.76 14.44 54.57
C LEU A 287 29.05 14.23 53.78
N GLY A 288 29.27 15.08 52.77
CA GLY A 288 30.44 15.00 51.90
C GLY A 288 30.41 13.90 50.84
N GLU A 289 29.46 12.96 50.88
CA GLU A 289 29.26 11.99 49.80
C GLU A 289 28.64 12.67 48.56
N PRO A 290 28.91 12.16 47.34
CA PRO A 290 28.21 12.59 46.15
C PRO A 290 26.76 12.08 46.15
N LEU A 291 25.84 12.91 45.64
CA LEU A 291 24.42 12.61 45.52
C LEU A 291 24.04 12.39 44.07
N ARG A 292 23.20 11.37 43.84
CA ARG A 292 22.55 11.12 42.55
C ARG A 292 21.14 10.58 42.79
N MET A 293 20.13 11.43 42.59
CA MET A 293 18.72 11.05 42.71
C MET A 293 18.09 10.94 41.33
N HIS A 294 17.27 9.91 41.12
CA HIS A 294 16.62 9.63 39.86
C HIS A 294 15.11 9.85 39.93
N CYS A 295 14.58 10.48 38.89
CA CYS A 295 13.16 10.66 38.67
C CYS A 295 12.85 10.31 37.21
N ALA A 296 12.76 9.00 36.97
CA ALA A 296 12.52 8.45 35.64
C ALA A 296 11.04 8.65 35.27
N VAL A 297 10.81 9.33 34.14
CA VAL A 297 9.49 9.68 33.63
C VAL A 297 9.44 9.43 32.13
N GLU A 298 8.37 8.82 31.67
CA GLU A 298 8.07 8.65 30.25
C GLU A 298 7.00 9.65 29.80
N GLY A 299 6.92 9.96 28.52
CA GLY A 299 5.93 10.87 27.95
C GLY A 299 6.23 11.14 26.48
N ASN A 300 5.19 11.38 25.68
CA ASN A 300 5.32 11.85 24.31
C ASN A 300 4.41 13.07 24.09
N PRO A 301 4.95 14.29 23.87
CA PRO A 301 6.36 14.63 23.70
C PRO A 301 7.18 14.39 24.97
N ARG A 302 8.50 14.21 24.81
CA ARG A 302 9.43 13.94 25.91
C ARG A 302 9.29 15.02 27.01
N PRO A 303 9.03 14.65 28.27
CA PRO A 303 8.81 15.62 29.33
C PRO A 303 10.11 16.26 29.83
N GLU A 304 10.02 17.52 30.22
CA GLU A 304 11.07 18.23 30.94
C GLU A 304 10.90 18.03 32.45
N VAL A 305 11.99 17.71 33.15
CA VAL A 305 11.98 17.46 34.59
C VAL A 305 12.63 18.61 35.34
N GLU A 306 11.96 19.09 36.38
CA GLU A 306 12.43 20.11 37.32
C GLU A 306 12.45 19.55 38.75
N TRP A 307 13.51 19.83 39.48
CA TRP A 307 13.64 19.47 40.88
C TRP A 307 13.48 20.69 41.76
N ARG A 308 12.60 20.62 42.76
CA ARG A 308 12.42 21.68 43.76
C ARG A 308 12.57 21.13 45.17
N LEU A 309 13.29 21.84 46.02
CA LEU A 309 13.38 21.50 47.44
C LEU A 309 12.09 21.94 48.13
N SER A 310 11.27 21.00 48.60
CA SER A 310 9.97 21.28 49.23
C SER A 310 10.05 21.47 50.74
N SER A 311 11.01 20.83 51.42
CA SER A 311 11.28 21.05 52.83
C SER A 311 12.69 20.59 53.16
N THR A 312 13.34 21.26 54.11
CA THR A 312 14.62 20.82 54.68
C THR A 312 14.40 20.23 56.07
N THR A 313 15.18 19.23 56.46
CA THR A 313 15.19 18.70 57.83
C THR A 313 16.13 19.47 58.76
N SER A 314 16.83 20.50 58.24
CA SER A 314 17.72 21.34 59.05
C SER A 314 16.92 22.15 60.06
N THR A 315 17.21 21.93 61.35
CA THR A 315 16.54 22.53 62.50
C THR A 315 17.27 23.78 63.01
N THR A 316 18.02 24.48 62.15
CA THR A 316 18.74 25.70 62.52
C THR A 316 17.76 26.84 62.81
N SER A 317 17.26 26.84 64.04
CA SER A 317 16.60 27.96 64.71
C SER A 317 17.66 29.00 65.03
N VAL A 318 18.05 29.79 64.03
CA VAL A 318 18.68 31.08 64.28
C VAL A 318 17.95 32.11 63.44
N ALA A 319 17.01 32.77 64.09
CA ALA A 319 16.34 33.99 63.64
C ALA A 319 17.32 35.18 63.63
N THR A 320 18.47 35.02 62.98
CA THR A 320 19.49 36.06 62.91
C THR A 320 20.14 35.96 61.54
N THR A 321 19.78 36.90 60.67
CA THR A 321 20.05 37.00 59.21
C THR A 321 19.07 36.18 58.34
N GLY A 322 18.15 36.90 57.70
CA GLY A 322 17.01 36.36 56.93
C GLY A 322 17.36 35.66 55.62
N VAL A 323 18.16 34.59 55.67
CA VAL A 323 18.59 33.82 54.48
C VAL A 323 18.10 32.35 54.53
N VAL A 324 17.63 31.84 55.67
CA VAL A 324 17.30 30.40 55.83
C VAL A 324 15.90 30.02 55.31
N GLY A 325 15.08 30.97 54.86
CA GLY A 325 13.80 30.72 54.19
C GLY A 325 13.88 30.68 52.65
N ALA A 326 15.04 31.01 52.06
CA ALA A 326 15.15 31.35 50.64
C ALA A 326 15.19 30.16 49.66
N PHE A 327 15.35 28.92 50.16
CA PHE A 327 15.57 27.73 49.33
C PHE A 327 14.36 26.79 49.25
N VAL A 328 13.37 26.93 50.14
CA VAL A 328 12.14 26.12 50.10
C VAL A 328 11.28 26.62 48.94
N GLY A 329 10.98 25.73 48.01
CA GLY A 329 10.33 26.03 46.75
C GLY A 329 11.29 26.47 45.64
N ALA A 330 12.61 26.55 45.88
CA ALA A 330 13.59 26.91 44.84
C ALA A 330 13.80 25.77 43.83
N LEU A 331 14.05 26.13 42.57
CA LEU A 331 14.50 25.19 41.54
C LEU A 331 15.96 24.85 41.82
N VAL A 332 16.23 23.57 42.11
CA VAL A 332 17.58 23.09 42.47
C VAL A 332 18.26 22.32 41.35
N GLY A 333 17.50 21.86 40.34
CA GLY A 333 18.06 21.14 39.21
C GLY A 333 17.05 20.88 38.09
N ARG A 334 17.56 20.51 36.91
CA ARG A 334 16.78 20.13 35.73
C ARG A 334 17.27 18.78 35.21
N GLY A 335 16.39 18.03 34.56
CA GLY A 335 16.66 16.70 34.01
C GLY A 335 16.26 15.56 34.96
N GLU A 336 16.15 14.35 34.42
CA GLU A 336 15.68 13.16 35.15
C GLU A 336 16.62 12.72 36.29
N THR A 337 17.87 13.19 36.28
CA THR A 337 18.85 12.90 37.32
C THR A 337 19.32 14.20 37.95
N PHE A 338 19.12 14.32 39.27
CA PHE A 338 19.69 15.40 40.06
C PHE A 338 20.98 14.94 40.72
N THR A 339 22.07 15.67 40.49
CA THR A 339 23.39 15.36 41.04
C THR A 339 23.90 16.48 41.92
N ARG A 340 24.72 16.10 42.91
CA ARG A 340 25.50 17.05 43.72
C ARG A 340 26.82 16.42 44.10
N GLU A 341 27.92 17.17 44.00
CA GLU A 341 29.26 16.64 44.27
C GLU A 341 29.46 16.27 45.74
N LYS A 342 28.91 17.08 46.65
CA LYS A 342 29.01 16.87 48.10
C LYS A 342 27.69 17.23 48.77
N ILE A 343 27.15 16.31 49.57
CA ILE A 343 25.95 16.52 50.38
C ILE A 343 26.28 17.44 51.57
N HIS A 344 25.49 18.50 51.73
CA HIS A 344 25.53 19.43 52.86
C HIS A 344 24.30 19.26 53.76
N GLU A 345 24.33 19.81 54.98
CA GLU A 345 23.23 19.64 55.95
C GLU A 345 21.88 20.18 55.44
N ASN A 346 21.90 21.29 54.68
CA ASN A 346 20.71 21.90 54.08
C ASN A 346 20.10 21.08 52.93
N ASP A 347 20.81 20.06 52.43
CA ASP A 347 20.35 19.24 51.30
C ASP A 347 19.42 18.12 51.75
N PHE A 348 19.48 17.72 53.03
CA PHE A 348 18.56 16.73 53.58
C PHE A 348 17.15 17.30 53.65
N GLY A 349 16.18 16.53 53.17
CA GLY A 349 14.85 17.05 52.99
C GLY A 349 13.98 16.32 51.98
N THR A 350 12.82 16.89 51.73
CA THR A 350 11.90 16.45 50.69
C THR A 350 12.11 17.27 49.43
N TYR A 351 12.29 16.58 48.31
CA TYR A 351 12.32 17.13 46.98
C TYR A 351 11.03 16.77 46.24
N ILE A 352 10.57 17.68 45.39
CA ILE A 352 9.51 17.44 44.43
C ILE A 352 10.15 17.47 43.05
N CYS A 353 10.07 16.32 42.38
CA CYS A 353 10.38 16.22 40.96
C CYS A 353 9.08 16.46 40.19
N THR A 354 9.04 17.50 39.35
CA THR A 354 7.90 17.83 38.50
C THR A 354 8.28 17.59 37.04
N ALA A 355 7.49 16.78 36.34
CA ALA A 355 7.62 16.53 34.92
C ALA A 355 6.56 17.31 34.14
N ARG A 356 6.98 18.04 33.12
CA ARG A 356 6.14 18.90 32.27
C ARG A 356 6.23 18.43 30.83
N SER A 357 5.10 18.23 30.17
CA SER A 357 5.04 17.96 28.73
C SER A 357 4.03 18.89 28.08
N VAL A 358 4.35 19.38 26.88
CA VAL A 358 3.52 20.36 26.17
C VAL A 358 2.15 19.75 25.85
N GLY A 359 1.07 20.47 26.20
CA GLY A 359 -0.30 20.03 25.95
C GLY A 359 -0.85 19.05 26.99
N PHE A 360 -0.08 18.71 28.03
CA PHE A 360 -0.53 17.84 29.13
C PHE A 360 -0.35 18.48 30.50
N PRO A 361 -1.17 18.10 31.50
CA PRO A 361 -0.94 18.47 32.89
C PRO A 361 0.43 18.00 33.39
N SER A 362 1.08 18.81 34.22
CA SER A 362 2.33 18.43 34.85
C SER A 362 2.09 17.40 35.96
N VAL A 363 2.95 16.40 36.07
CA VAL A 363 2.90 15.40 37.15
C VAL A 363 4.05 15.62 38.12
N SER A 364 3.84 15.33 39.40
CA SER A 364 4.85 15.56 40.44
C SER A 364 5.02 14.34 41.34
N LYS A 365 6.26 14.09 41.75
CA LYS A 365 6.64 12.97 42.60
C LYS A 365 7.51 13.43 43.77
N LYS A 366 7.18 12.91 44.97
CA LYS A 366 7.96 13.13 46.19
C LYS A 366 9.20 12.22 46.21
N VAL A 367 10.35 12.82 46.44
CA VAL A 367 11.64 12.13 46.62
C VAL A 367 12.27 12.63 47.92
N ILE A 368 12.70 11.75 48.79
CA ILE A 368 13.24 12.11 50.10
C ILE A 368 14.73 11.81 50.13
N LEU A 369 15.55 12.81 50.47
CA LEU A 369 16.94 12.59 50.84
C LEU A 369 17.04 12.56 52.36
N ALA A 370 17.30 11.38 52.91
CA ALA A 370 17.46 11.17 54.34
C ALA A 370 18.93 10.98 54.73
N LYS A 371 19.29 11.46 55.92
CA LYS A 371 20.63 11.28 56.47
C LYS A 371 20.82 9.81 56.87
N LYS A 372 21.89 9.19 56.37
CA LYS A 372 22.25 7.82 56.76
C LYS A 372 22.35 7.73 58.28
N SER A 373 21.72 6.73 58.86
CA SER A 373 21.77 6.47 60.31
C SER A 373 22.13 5.01 60.56
N ALA A 374 23.01 4.80 61.54
CA ALA A 374 23.36 3.46 61.98
C ALA A 374 22.12 2.77 62.60
N PRO A 375 21.94 1.46 62.37
CA PRO A 375 20.81 0.72 62.90
C PRO A 375 20.85 0.70 64.43
N ARG A 376 19.73 1.08 65.05
CA ARG A 376 19.53 0.99 66.51
C ARG A 376 18.35 0.09 66.80
N ILE A 377 18.58 -0.96 67.58
CA ILE A 377 17.54 -1.87 68.05
C ILE A 377 16.86 -1.23 69.27
N ARG A 378 15.53 -1.10 69.23
CA ARG A 378 14.76 -0.64 70.39
C ARG A 378 14.74 -1.73 71.48
N PRO A 379 14.84 -1.37 72.77
CA PRO A 379 14.64 -2.33 73.85
C PRO A 379 13.24 -2.96 73.75
N THR A 380 13.16 -4.28 73.92
CA THR A 380 11.90 -5.03 73.90
C THR A 380 11.49 -5.38 75.33
N GLU A 381 10.21 -5.21 75.67
CA GLU A 381 9.66 -5.60 76.97
C GLU A 381 9.64 -7.13 77.16
N PRO A 382 9.68 -7.64 78.40
CA PRO A 382 9.58 -9.08 78.67
C PRO A 382 8.29 -9.68 78.10
N VAL A 383 8.42 -10.74 77.29
CA VAL A 383 7.29 -11.49 76.73
C VAL A 383 7.01 -12.70 77.61
N TYR A 384 5.80 -12.81 78.14
CA TYR A 384 5.33 -13.96 78.93
C TYR A 384 4.47 -14.89 78.07
N ALA A 385 4.69 -16.20 78.16
CA ALA A 385 3.88 -17.21 77.47
C ALA A 385 3.64 -18.42 78.38
N ALA A 386 2.43 -18.98 78.32
CA ALA A 386 2.08 -20.21 79.03
C ALA A 386 2.72 -21.44 78.37
N ILE A 387 2.85 -22.52 79.13
CA ILE A 387 3.42 -23.79 78.62
C ILE A 387 2.56 -24.30 77.44
N GLY A 388 3.20 -24.54 76.30
CA GLY A 388 2.56 -24.98 75.05
C GLY A 388 1.98 -23.86 74.18
N ALA A 389 1.93 -22.61 74.67
CA ALA A 389 1.48 -21.46 73.88
C ALA A 389 2.63 -20.84 73.06
N PRO A 390 2.38 -20.29 71.86
CA PRO A 390 3.39 -19.60 71.07
C PRO A 390 3.77 -18.25 71.70
N ALA A 391 5.06 -17.89 71.65
CA ALA A 391 5.57 -16.58 72.05
C ALA A 391 6.13 -15.81 70.84
N ARG A 392 5.80 -14.52 70.72
CA ARG A 392 6.32 -13.63 69.66
C ARG A 392 7.26 -12.59 70.27
N LEU A 393 8.50 -12.58 69.82
CA LEU A 393 9.52 -11.61 70.24
C LEU A 393 9.63 -10.50 69.18
N PRO A 394 9.12 -9.28 69.42
CA PRO A 394 9.29 -8.18 68.49
C PRO A 394 10.73 -7.63 68.54
N CYS A 395 11.34 -7.40 67.37
CA CYS A 395 12.60 -6.67 67.22
C CYS A 395 12.33 -5.45 66.31
N THR A 396 12.38 -4.26 66.89
CA THR A 396 12.16 -3.01 66.14
C THR A 396 13.49 -2.32 65.90
N ILE A 397 13.89 -2.21 64.63
CA ILE A 397 15.15 -1.59 64.22
C ILE A 397 14.85 -0.21 63.61
N ASN A 398 15.47 0.84 64.15
CA ASN A 398 15.46 2.17 63.56
C ASN A 398 16.75 2.37 62.76
N ALA A 399 16.68 2.51 61.43
CA ALA A 399 17.83 2.73 60.56
C ALA A 399 17.42 3.43 59.25
N ILE A 400 18.35 4.13 58.61
CA ILE A 400 18.15 4.73 57.28
C ILE A 400 19.40 4.45 56.42
N PRO A 401 19.28 3.66 55.32
CA PRO A 401 18.12 2.84 54.98
C PRO A 401 17.92 1.69 55.98
N LEU A 402 16.78 1.01 55.93
CA LEU A 402 16.60 -0.23 56.68
C LEU A 402 17.57 -1.30 56.14
N PRO A 403 18.30 -2.00 57.02
CA PRO A 403 19.18 -3.09 56.61
C PRO A 403 18.35 -4.27 56.05
N PRO A 404 18.93 -5.07 55.12
CA PRO A 404 18.25 -6.25 54.60
C PRO A 404 18.00 -7.29 55.69
N PRO A 405 16.90 -8.07 55.60
CA PRO A 405 16.51 -9.03 56.64
C PRO A 405 17.51 -10.18 56.81
N GLU A 406 18.33 -10.46 55.80
CA GLU A 406 19.35 -11.54 55.81
C GLU A 406 20.42 -11.35 56.89
N GLY A 407 20.69 -10.10 57.29
CA GLY A 407 21.64 -9.79 58.36
C GLY A 407 21.06 -9.91 59.77
N LEU A 408 19.77 -10.23 59.92
CA LEU A 408 19.10 -10.29 61.22
C LEU A 408 19.22 -11.69 61.83
N LEU A 409 19.88 -11.79 62.97
CA LEU A 409 20.07 -13.03 63.73
C LEU A 409 19.46 -12.90 65.12
N TRP A 410 18.75 -13.93 65.56
CA TRP A 410 18.34 -14.08 66.96
C TRP A 410 19.32 -14.99 67.69
N PHE A 411 19.56 -14.75 68.97
CA PHE A 411 20.41 -15.59 69.79
C PHE A 411 19.66 -16.07 71.04
N ARG A 412 19.85 -17.34 71.40
CA ARG A 412 19.40 -17.90 72.68
C ARG A 412 20.55 -18.65 73.32
N ARG A 413 21.18 -18.07 74.36
CA ARG A 413 22.32 -18.67 75.08
C ARG A 413 23.37 -19.20 74.09
N ASP A 414 23.87 -18.28 73.26
CA ASP A 414 24.89 -18.51 72.23
C ASP A 414 24.48 -19.35 71.01
N ILE A 415 23.24 -19.86 70.96
CA ILE A 415 22.70 -20.54 69.79
C ILE A 415 22.09 -19.51 68.84
N VAL A 416 22.58 -19.46 67.60
CA VAL A 416 21.97 -18.69 66.51
C VAL A 416 20.62 -19.31 66.14
N LEU A 417 19.56 -18.55 66.36
CA LEU A 417 18.22 -18.83 65.88
C LEU A 417 18.01 -18.05 64.59
N ARG A 418 17.82 -18.75 63.47
CA ARG A 418 17.31 -18.10 62.27
C ARG A 418 15.83 -17.81 62.48
N PRO A 419 15.32 -16.63 62.11
CA PRO A 419 13.89 -16.40 62.05
C PRO A 419 13.29 -17.53 61.20
N SER A 420 12.39 -18.34 61.76
CA SER A 420 11.60 -19.26 60.96
C SER A 420 10.75 -18.40 60.03
N SER A 421 10.87 -18.59 58.71
CA SER A 421 9.82 -18.19 57.78
C SER A 421 8.51 -18.72 58.34
N GLN A 422 7.51 -17.85 58.49
CA GLN A 422 6.14 -18.32 58.74
C GLN A 422 5.75 -19.39 57.74
#